data_AF-U1Y9W8-F1
#
_entry.id   AF-U1Y9W8-F1
#
_cell.length_a   1.000
_cell.length_b   1.000
_cell.length_c   1.000
_cell.angle_alpha   90.00
_cell.angle_beta   90.00
_cell.angle_gamma   90.00
#
_symmetry.space_group_name_H-M   'P 1'
#
loop_
_entity.id
_entity.type
_entity.pdbx_description
1 polymer ?
#
loop_
_entity_poly.entity_id
_entity_poly.type
_entity_poly.pdbx_seq_one_letter_code
_entity_poly.pdbx_strand_id
1 'polypeptide(L)'
;MKAGRELDILVANKVFGWEYDEFLEMFYTKHELGPVPRHSNFKPSTNITDAWQVLEKMQDRYQLGLMPTSFGKWVCRGYLPETAKIQVQAEAPLAICLAALEAVGWEGGEK
;
A
#
# COMPACT_ATOMS: atom_id res chain seq x y z
N MET A 1 6.81 -7.58 7.24
CA MET A 1 5.56 -8.25 6.83
C MET A 1 5.73 -8.86 5.43
N LYS A 2 5.09 -9.99 5.12
CA LYS A 2 5.14 -10.63 3.78
C LYS A 2 3.93 -10.23 2.94
N ALA A 3 4.01 -10.40 1.62
CA ALA A 3 2.86 -10.24 0.73
C ALA A 3 1.73 -11.23 1.09
N GLY A 4 0.48 -10.81 0.89
CA GLY A 4 -0.72 -11.59 1.20
C GLY A 4 -1.87 -10.75 1.74
N ARG A 5 -2.99 -11.43 2.02
CA ARG A 5 -4.27 -10.78 2.35
C ARG A 5 -4.19 -9.83 3.55
N GLU A 6 -3.44 -10.20 4.58
CA GLU A 6 -3.24 -9.36 5.77
C GLU A 6 -2.59 -8.01 5.42
N LEU A 7 -1.53 -8.04 4.60
CA LEU A 7 -0.87 -6.82 4.12
C LEU A 7 -1.80 -6.01 3.21
N ASP A 8 -2.55 -6.67 2.32
CA ASP A 8 -3.50 -5.99 1.42
C ASP A 8 -4.58 -5.24 2.21
N ILE A 9 -5.12 -5.87 3.27
CA ILE A 9 -6.09 -5.24 4.17
C ILE A 9 -5.48 -4.04 4.90
N LEU A 10 -4.26 -4.21 5.41
CA LEU A 10 -3.56 -3.13 6.12
C LEU A 10 -3.29 -1.94 5.19
N VAL A 11 -2.86 -2.17 3.96
CA VAL A 11 -2.66 -1.12 2.94
C VAL A 11 -3.97 -0.41 2.63
N ALA A 12 -5.04 -1.17 2.36
CA ALA A 12 -6.37 -0.61 2.10
C ALA A 12 -6.84 0.28 3.27
N ASN A 13 -6.62 -0.15 4.50
CA ASN A 13 -6.98 0.62 5.69
C ASN A 13 -6.14 1.88 5.88
N LYS A 14 -4.82 1.75 5.83
CA LYS A 14 -3.91 2.85 6.18
C LYS A 14 -3.72 3.87 5.07
N VAL A 15 -3.79 3.46 3.81
CA VAL A 15 -3.58 4.34 2.66
C VAL A 15 -4.90 4.94 2.15
N PHE A 16 -5.98 4.14 2.15
CA PHE A 16 -7.26 4.57 1.57
C PHE A 16 -8.36 4.82 2.60
N GLY A 17 -8.17 4.40 3.87
CA GLY A 17 -9.23 4.45 4.87
C GLY A 17 -10.35 3.44 4.61
N TRP A 18 -10.07 2.37 3.85
CA TRP A 18 -11.04 1.32 3.58
C TRP A 18 -11.07 0.30 4.72
N GLU A 19 -12.24 -0.30 4.91
CA GLU A 19 -12.44 -1.44 5.81
C GLU A 19 -12.70 -2.69 4.99
N TYR A 20 -12.41 -3.84 5.57
CA TYR A 20 -12.60 -5.14 4.92
C TYR A 20 -13.70 -5.91 5.63
N ASP A 21 -14.65 -6.43 4.84
CA ASP A 21 -15.66 -7.37 5.29
C ASP A 21 -15.22 -8.79 4.89
N GLU A 22 -14.96 -9.64 5.89
CA GLU A 22 -14.54 -11.03 5.66
C GLU A 22 -15.67 -11.91 5.12
N PHE A 23 -16.92 -11.64 5.51
CA PHE A 23 -18.07 -12.44 5.08
C PHE A 23 -18.42 -12.16 3.62
N LEU A 24 -18.34 -10.90 3.19
CA LEU A 24 -18.59 -10.47 1.81
C LEU A 24 -17.31 -10.47 0.93
N GLU A 25 -16.16 -10.76 1.53
CA GLU A 25 -14.83 -10.66 0.90
C GLU A 25 -14.60 -9.34 0.14
N MET A 26 -14.95 -8.21 0.76
CA MET A 26 -15.01 -6.92 0.05
C MET A 26 -14.50 -5.74 0.88
N PHE A 27 -13.78 -4.83 0.21
CA PHE A 27 -13.42 -3.54 0.77
C PHE A 27 -14.54 -2.52 0.61
N TYR A 28 -14.77 -1.73 1.66
CA TYR A 28 -15.79 -0.68 1.70
C TYR A 28 -15.30 0.54 2.48
N THR A 29 -16.06 1.64 2.43
CA THR A 29 -15.87 2.79 3.33
C THR A 29 -17.14 2.99 4.16
N LYS A 30 -17.00 3.30 5.44
CA LYS A 30 -18.13 3.68 6.29
C LYS A 30 -18.70 5.04 5.85
N HIS A 31 -20.01 5.10 5.70
CA HIS A 31 -20.75 6.32 5.41
C HIS A 31 -22.04 6.32 6.25
N GLU A 32 -22.59 7.49 6.56
CA GLU A 32 -23.75 7.64 7.46
C GLU A 32 -24.98 6.86 7.00
N LEU A 33 -25.15 6.76 5.68
CA LEU A 33 -26.26 6.04 5.03
C LEU A 33 -26.00 4.53 4.83
N GLY A 34 -24.86 4.02 5.29
CA GLY A 34 -24.45 2.61 5.13
C GLY A 34 -23.08 2.45 4.46
N PRO A 35 -22.53 1.22 4.42
CA PRO A 35 -21.23 0.95 3.83
C PRO A 35 -21.25 1.16 2.30
N VAL A 36 -20.24 1.86 1.77
CA VAL A 36 -20.06 2.07 0.33
C VAL A 36 -19.00 1.10 -0.20
N PRO A 37 -19.36 0.14 -1.07
CA PRO A 37 -18.41 -0.78 -1.70
C PRO A 37 -17.31 -0.05 -2.45
N ARG A 38 -16.08 -0.59 -2.39
CA ARG A 38 -14.91 -0.06 -3.09
C ARG A 38 -14.33 -1.07 -4.05
N HIS A 39 -13.92 -2.22 -3.53
CA HIS A 39 -13.18 -3.20 -4.31
C HIS A 39 -13.28 -4.59 -3.67
N SER A 40 -13.66 -5.62 -4.42
CA SER A 40 -13.75 -6.99 -3.90
C SER A 40 -12.38 -7.69 -3.89
N ASN A 41 -11.64 -7.59 -4.99
CA ASN A 41 -10.41 -8.36 -5.19
C ASN A 41 -9.12 -7.54 -5.12
N PHE A 42 -9.04 -6.52 -4.26
CA PHE A 42 -7.87 -5.64 -4.18
C PHE A 42 -6.71 -6.39 -3.52
N LYS A 43 -5.62 -6.59 -4.27
CA LYS A 43 -4.45 -7.40 -3.89
C LYS A 43 -3.12 -6.68 -4.18
N PRO A 44 -2.93 -5.45 -3.64
CA PRO A 44 -1.80 -4.60 -4.01
C PRO A 44 -0.42 -5.19 -3.68
N SER A 45 -0.31 -6.14 -2.73
CA SER A 45 0.98 -6.75 -2.40
C SER A 45 1.47 -7.76 -3.45
N THR A 46 0.61 -8.21 -4.36
CA THR A 46 0.95 -9.23 -5.40
C THR A 46 0.51 -8.85 -6.81
N ASN A 47 -0.41 -7.90 -6.97
CA ASN A 47 -0.88 -7.40 -8.25
C ASN A 47 -0.34 -5.98 -8.50
N ILE A 48 0.42 -5.80 -9.59
CA ILE A 48 1.06 -4.50 -9.89
C ILE A 48 0.05 -3.40 -10.23
N THR A 49 -1.09 -3.73 -10.84
CA THR A 49 -2.14 -2.74 -11.16
C THR A 49 -2.77 -2.18 -9.89
N ASP A 50 -3.05 -3.04 -8.91
CA ASP A 50 -3.55 -2.62 -7.59
C ASP A 50 -2.48 -1.84 -6.81
N ALA A 51 -1.23 -2.30 -6.86
CA ALA A 51 -0.11 -1.57 -6.25
C ALA A 51 0.07 -0.18 -6.87
N TRP A 52 -0.15 -0.04 -8.17
CA TRP A 52 -0.03 1.25 -8.85
C TRP A 52 -1.07 2.26 -8.33
N GLN A 53 -2.29 1.82 -8.03
CA GLN A 53 -3.30 2.67 -7.38
C GLN A 53 -2.84 3.18 -6.00
N VAL A 54 -2.11 2.34 -5.24
CA VAL A 54 -1.47 2.77 -3.98
C VAL A 54 -0.47 3.88 -4.27
N LEU A 55 0.40 3.67 -5.27
CA LEU A 55 1.44 4.63 -5.63
C LEU A 55 0.86 5.99 -6.07
N GLU A 56 -0.19 5.96 -6.89
CA GLU A 56 -0.94 7.14 -7.33
C GLU A 56 -1.56 7.88 -6.14
N LYS A 57 -2.21 7.15 -5.24
CA LYS A 57 -2.81 7.73 -4.02
C LYS A 57 -1.77 8.43 -3.15
N MET A 58 -0.54 7.92 -3.11
CA MET A 58 0.54 8.49 -2.30
C MET A 58 1.20 9.72 -2.93
N GLN A 59 1.00 10.00 -4.23
CA GLN A 59 1.62 11.15 -4.90
C GLN A 59 1.13 12.50 -4.34
N ASP A 60 -0.10 12.55 -3.84
CA ASP A 60 -0.71 13.77 -3.31
C ASP A 60 0.06 14.37 -2.12
N ARG A 61 0.76 13.53 -1.35
CA ARG A 61 1.35 13.93 -0.06
C ARG A 61 2.76 13.42 0.20
N TYR A 62 3.12 12.24 -0.31
CA TYR A 62 4.34 11.54 0.08
C TYR A 62 5.34 11.38 -1.06
N GLN A 63 4.91 11.55 -2.31
CA GLN A 63 5.71 11.36 -3.53
C GLN A 63 6.67 10.18 -3.44
N LEU A 64 6.10 8.98 -3.50
CA LEU A 64 6.87 7.75 -3.59
C LEU A 64 7.20 7.48 -5.07
N GLY A 65 8.25 6.73 -5.35
CA GLY A 65 8.41 6.17 -6.69
C GLY A 65 9.23 4.91 -6.74
N LEU A 66 8.89 4.13 -7.75
CA LEU A 66 9.41 2.80 -7.99
C LEU A 66 10.47 2.86 -9.09
N MET A 67 11.61 2.22 -8.86
CA MET A 67 12.70 2.16 -9.84
C MET A 67 13.34 0.78 -9.86
N PRO A 68 13.75 0.30 -11.05
CA PRO A 68 14.44 -0.98 -11.17
C PRO A 68 15.87 -0.87 -10.60
N THR A 69 16.38 -1.97 -10.08
CA THR A 69 17.78 -2.12 -9.69
C THR A 69 18.54 -2.97 -10.71
N SER A 70 19.86 -2.83 -10.75
CA SER A 70 20.74 -3.64 -11.62
C SER A 70 20.70 -5.14 -11.34
N PHE A 71 20.11 -5.57 -10.22
CA PHE A 71 20.05 -6.96 -9.77
C PHE A 71 18.67 -7.62 -9.97
N GLY A 72 17.80 -7.01 -10.79
CA GLY A 72 16.47 -7.56 -11.12
C GLY A 72 15.40 -7.38 -10.04
N LYS A 73 15.69 -6.65 -8.96
CA LYS A 73 14.71 -6.24 -7.95
C LYS A 73 14.24 -4.81 -8.16
N TRP A 74 13.17 -4.41 -7.48
CA TRP A 74 12.67 -3.05 -7.47
C TRP A 74 12.96 -2.35 -6.15
N VAL A 75 13.14 -1.04 -6.20
CA VAL A 75 13.23 -0.17 -5.02
C VAL A 75 12.13 0.87 -5.10
N CYS A 76 11.33 0.96 -4.05
CA CYS A 76 10.39 2.06 -3.83
C CYS A 76 11.01 3.03 -2.81
N ARG A 77 11.11 4.31 -3.17
CA ARG A 77 11.70 5.35 -2.31
C ARG A 77 10.81 6.58 -2.22
N GLY A 78 10.92 7.30 -1.10
CA GLY A 78 10.33 8.63 -0.94
C GLY A 78 11.20 9.73 -1.55
N TYR A 79 10.56 10.75 -2.10
CA TYR A 79 11.25 11.90 -2.74
C TYR A 79 11.15 13.20 -1.94
N LEU A 80 10.21 13.28 -0.98
CA LEU A 80 10.07 14.45 -0.11
C LEU A 80 10.93 14.32 1.16
N PRO A 81 11.38 15.44 1.77
CA PRO A 81 12.19 15.41 2.99
C PRO A 81 11.64 14.53 4.12
N GLU A 82 10.32 14.56 4.34
CA GLU A 82 9.60 13.74 5.33
C GLU A 82 9.62 12.24 5.01
N THR A 83 9.80 11.87 3.76
CA THR A 83 9.84 10.49 3.27
C THR A 83 11.24 10.04 2.84
N ALA A 84 12.26 10.90 2.98
CA ALA A 84 13.59 10.66 2.43
C ALA A 84 14.31 9.44 3.03
N LYS A 85 13.85 8.97 4.20
CA LYS A 85 14.38 7.76 4.86
C LYS A 85 13.74 6.46 4.33
N ILE A 86 12.66 6.56 3.58
CA ILE A 86 11.90 5.41 3.08
C ILE A 86 12.61 4.86 1.86
N GLN A 87 13.07 3.62 1.98
CA GLN A 87 13.68 2.88 0.89
C GLN A 87 13.43 1.38 1.09
N VAL A 88 12.50 0.84 0.31
CA VAL A 88 12.15 -0.59 0.38
C VAL A 88 12.57 -1.30 -0.90
N GLN A 89 13.34 -2.38 -0.76
CA GLN A 89 13.72 -3.25 -1.87
C GLN A 89 12.95 -4.57 -1.84
N ALA A 90 12.14 -4.84 -2.86
CA ALA A 90 11.37 -6.08 -2.99
C ALA A 90 10.91 -6.29 -4.45
N GLU A 91 10.02 -7.26 -4.67
CA GLU A 91 9.21 -7.29 -5.89
C GLU A 91 8.36 -6.03 -5.99
N ALA A 92 8.10 -5.55 -7.21
CA ALA A 92 7.47 -4.24 -7.45
C ALA A 92 6.20 -3.97 -6.61
N PRO A 93 5.19 -4.87 -6.59
CA PRO A 93 3.96 -4.62 -5.82
C PRO A 93 4.21 -4.53 -4.31
N LEU A 94 5.07 -5.43 -3.78
CA LEU A 94 5.41 -5.47 -2.36
C LEU A 94 6.22 -4.25 -1.93
N ALA A 95 7.17 -3.81 -2.75
CA ALA A 95 7.99 -2.63 -2.47
C ALA A 95 7.12 -1.37 -2.35
N ILE A 96 6.13 -1.21 -3.23
CA ILE A 96 5.16 -0.11 -3.17
C ILE A 96 4.37 -0.16 -1.86
N CYS A 97 3.77 -1.32 -1.53
CA CYS A 97 2.93 -1.46 -0.35
C CYS A 97 3.66 -1.15 0.95
N LEU A 98 4.86 -1.70 1.12
CA LEU A 98 5.66 -1.49 2.34
C LEU A 98 6.12 -0.04 2.46
N ALA A 99 6.60 0.57 1.36
CA ALA A 99 6.99 1.98 1.37
C ALA A 99 5.80 2.91 1.67
N ALA A 100 4.60 2.58 1.18
CA ALA A 100 3.39 3.34 1.47
C ALA A 100 3.01 3.26 2.95
N LEU A 101 3.15 2.08 3.57
CA LEU A 101 2.92 1.93 5.01
C LEU A 101 3.96 2.67 5.85
N GLU A 102 5.24 2.61 5.51
CA GLU A 102 6.27 3.40 6.19
C GLU A 102 5.96 4.91 6.09
N ALA A 103 5.50 5.38 4.92
CA ALA A 103 5.16 6.79 4.68
C ALA A 103 3.99 7.29 5.53
N VAL A 104 2.98 6.45 5.77
CA VAL A 104 1.86 6.82 6.66
C VAL A 104 2.19 6.61 8.16
N GLY A 105 3.44 6.29 8.49
CA GLY A 105 3.91 6.14 9.87
C GLY A 105 3.60 4.78 10.49
N TRP A 106 3.36 3.75 9.68
CA TRP A 106 3.28 2.38 10.18
C TRP A 106 4.69 1.85 10.44
N GLU A 107 5.11 1.86 11.70
CA GLU A 107 6.30 1.16 12.15
C GLU A 107 5.94 -0.33 12.25
N GLY A 108 6.35 -1.12 11.26
CA GLY A 108 6.10 -2.56 11.24
C GLY A 108 6.43 -3.17 12.59
N GLY A 109 5.47 -3.90 13.16
CA GLY A 109 5.55 -4.39 14.55
C GLY A 109 6.72 -5.33 14.77
N GLU A 110 7.89 -4.77 15.03
CA GLU A 110 9.07 -5.28 15.72
C GLU A 110 10.15 -4.19 15.66
N LYS A 111 10.41 -3.57 16.82
CA LYS A 111 11.61 -2.77 17.09
C LYS A 111 12.72 -3.70 17.56
#